data_AF-D6A4J8-F1
#
_entry.id   AF-D6A4J8-F1
#
_cell.length_a   1.000
_cell.length_b   1.000
_cell.length_c   1.000
_cell.angle_alpha   90.00
_cell.angle_beta   90.00
_cell.angle_gamma   90.00
#
_symmetry.space_group_name_H-M   'P 1'
#
loop_
_entity.id
_entity.type
_entity.pdbx_description
1 polymer ?
#
loop_
_entity_poly.entity_id
_entity_poly.type
_entity_poly.pdbx_seq_one_letter_code
_entity_poly.pdbx_strand_id
1 'polypeptide(L)'
;MSADRSWLDEALCAQTDPHLWTDVPTGGGYTKARRICQRCPVLAACEAHADWLEERGLGIDGMWAGKTRRERRHEQQLEEAA
;
A
#
# COMPACT_ATOMS: atom_id res chain seq x y z
N MET A 1 -12.30 -5.02 -20.71
CA MET A 1 -10.85 -4.76 -20.63
C MET A 1 -10.51 -4.80 -19.15
N SER A 2 -10.13 -5.98 -18.65
CA SER A 2 -9.75 -6.13 -17.25
C SER A 2 -8.48 -5.32 -17.02
N ALA A 3 -8.51 -4.39 -16.07
CA ALA A 3 -7.32 -3.69 -15.61
C ALA A 3 -6.20 -4.72 -15.46
N ASP A 4 -5.10 -4.50 -16.15
CA ASP A 4 -3.98 -5.44 -16.25
C ASP A 4 -3.47 -5.70 -14.83
N ARG A 5 -3.86 -6.86 -14.27
CA ARG A 5 -3.52 -7.27 -12.90
C ARG A 5 -2.18 -7.97 -12.84
N SER A 6 -1.45 -8.03 -13.95
CA SER A 6 -0.12 -8.64 -14.06
C SER A 6 0.86 -8.11 -13.01
N TRP A 7 0.76 -6.82 -12.65
CA TRP A 7 1.58 -6.24 -11.60
C TRP A 7 1.33 -6.84 -10.21
N LEU A 8 0.15 -7.44 -9.95
CA LEU A 8 -0.11 -8.15 -8.69
C LEU A 8 0.76 -9.41 -8.56
N ASP A 9 1.07 -10.07 -9.68
CA ASP A 9 1.92 -11.26 -9.68
C ASP A 9 3.38 -10.92 -9.34
N GLU A 10 3.82 -9.71 -9.68
CA GLU A 10 5.15 -9.18 -9.36
C GLU A 10 5.22 -8.49 -7.98
N ALA A 11 4.10 -8.44 -7.26
CA ALA A 11 4.04 -7.79 -5.96
C ALA A 11 4.81 -8.59 -4.90
N LEU A 12 5.84 -7.98 -4.31
CA LEU A 12 6.61 -8.62 -3.25
C LEU A 12 5.78 -8.92 -2.00
N CYS A 13 4.70 -8.17 -1.74
CA CYS A 13 3.82 -8.43 -0.60
C CYS A 13 3.24 -9.86 -0.64
N ALA A 14 2.79 -10.32 -1.81
CA ALA A 14 2.26 -11.68 -2.01
C ALA A 14 3.34 -12.77 -1.88
N GLN A 15 4.62 -12.40 -2.04
CA GLN A 15 5.77 -13.28 -1.90
C GLN A 15 6.38 -13.26 -0.48
N THR A 16 5.80 -12.46 0.42
CA THR A 16 6.25 -12.33 1.82
C THR A 16 5.17 -12.80 2.79
N ASP A 17 5.56 -12.91 4.06
CA ASP A 17 4.65 -13.32 5.14
C ASP A 17 3.43 -12.37 5.24
N PRO A 18 2.19 -12.86 5.01
CA PRO A 18 0.97 -12.07 5.10
C PRO A 18 0.77 -11.42 6.48
N HIS A 19 1.27 -12.03 7.55
CA HIS A 19 1.16 -11.51 8.91
C HIS A 19 1.86 -10.15 9.09
N LEU A 20 2.87 -9.85 8.27
CA LEU A 20 3.55 -8.54 8.30
C LEU A 20 2.64 -7.39 7.84
N TRP A 21 1.57 -7.70 7.11
CA TRP A 21 0.65 -6.73 6.50
C TRP A 21 -0.67 -6.62 7.25
N THR A 22 -1.01 -7.62 8.07
CA THR A 22 -2.26 -7.68 8.86
C THR A 22 -2.03 -7.45 10.35
N ASP A 23 -0.91 -7.91 10.90
CA ASP A 23 -0.67 -7.83 12.33
C ASP A 23 -0.05 -6.49 12.69
N VAL A 24 -0.76 -5.72 13.52
CA VAL A 24 -0.22 -4.59 14.27
C VAL A 24 0.44 -5.20 15.51
N PRO A 25 1.76 -5.48 15.51
CA PRO A 25 2.39 -6.16 16.63
C PRO A 25 2.41 -5.18 17.79
N THR A 26 2.05 -5.67 18.97
CA THR A 26 2.12 -4.98 20.25
C THR A 26 3.51 -4.34 20.40
N GLY A 27 3.65 -3.06 20.02
CA GLY A 27 4.88 -2.28 20.18
C GLY A 27 5.84 -2.17 18.98
N GLY A 28 5.51 -2.66 17.78
CA GLY A 28 6.42 -2.54 16.63
C GLY A 28 5.70 -2.61 15.30
N GLY A 29 5.13 -1.50 14.83
CA GLY A 29 4.24 -1.42 13.66
C GLY A 29 4.85 -1.85 12.30
N TYR A 30 4.28 -1.34 11.21
CA TYR A 30 4.57 -1.77 9.83
C TYR A 30 6.00 -1.48 9.31
N THR A 31 7.00 -1.28 10.15
CA THR A 31 8.38 -0.94 9.76
C THR A 31 9.00 -2.00 8.86
N LYS A 32 8.81 -3.29 9.16
CA LYS A 32 9.33 -4.39 8.34
C LYS A 32 8.61 -4.48 6.99
N ALA A 33 7.28 -4.34 7.00
CA ALA A 33 6.47 -4.27 5.78
C ALA A 33 6.85 -3.08 4.90
N ARG A 34 7.09 -1.90 5.49
CA ARG A 34 7.48 -0.67 4.77
C ARG A 34 8.80 -0.86 4.02
N ARG A 35 9.80 -1.48 4.65
CA ARG A 35 11.09 -1.78 4.00
C ARG A 35 10.94 -2.72 2.82
N ILE A 36 10.03 -3.70 2.91
CA ILE A 36 9.74 -4.62 1.80
C ILE A 36 8.99 -3.87 0.69
N CYS A 37 7.98 -3.09 1.06
CA CYS A 37 7.16 -2.33 0.11
C CYS A 37 8.01 -1.36 -0.72
N GLN A 38 8.93 -0.63 -0.09
CA GLN A 38 9.85 0.29 -0.79
C GLN A 38 10.79 -0.38 -1.81
N ARG A 39 10.97 -1.70 -1.71
CA ARG A 39 11.78 -2.48 -2.66
C ARG A 39 10.92 -3.19 -3.71
N CYS A 40 9.60 -3.00 -3.68
CA CYS A 40 8.67 -3.62 -4.59
C CYS A 40 8.78 -3.00 -5.99
N PRO A 41 8.96 -3.79 -7.07
CA PRO A 41 9.09 -3.26 -8.43
C PRO A 41 7.79 -2.60 -8.92
N VAL A 42 6.65 -3.01 -8.36
CA VAL A 42 5.31 -2.53 -8.75
C VAL A 42 4.77 -1.44 -7.84
N LEU A 43 5.65 -0.71 -7.13
CA LEU A 43 5.25 0.33 -6.18
C LEU A 43 4.34 1.39 -6.83
N ALA A 44 4.70 1.87 -8.01
CA ALA A 44 3.92 2.89 -8.74
C ALA A 44 2.54 2.38 -9.18
N ALA A 45 2.44 1.13 -9.65
CA ALA A 45 1.16 0.53 -10.01
C ALA A 45 0.27 0.29 -8.77
N CYS A 46 0.89 -0.10 -7.66
CA CYS A 46 0.23 -0.28 -6.37
C CYS A 46 -0.34 1.05 -5.83
N GLU A 47 0.40 2.15 -5.99
CA GLU A 47 -0.05 3.49 -5.59
C GLU A 47 -1.26 3.93 -6.41
N ALA A 48 -1.15 3.91 -7.74
CA ALA A 48 -2.26 4.26 -8.62
C ALA A 48 -3.51 3.40 -8.37
N HIS A 49 -3.32 2.11 -8.03
CA HIS A 49 -4.43 1.25 -7.66
C HIS A 49 -5.04 1.60 -6.31
N ALA A 50 -4.21 1.92 -5.30
CA ALA A 50 -4.68 2.32 -3.98
C ALA A 50 -5.47 3.64 -4.04
N ASP A 51 -5.01 4.62 -4.82
CA ASP A 51 -5.71 5.88 -5.02
C ASP A 51 -7.07 5.64 -5.70
N TRP A 52 -7.09 4.84 -6.76
CA TRP A 52 -8.34 4.46 -7.42
C TRP A 52 -9.32 3.73 -6.49
N LEU A 53 -8.84 2.91 -5.56
CA LEU A 53 -9.70 2.26 -4.55
C LEU A 53 -10.27 3.28 -3.56
N GLU A 54 -9.45 4.21 -3.05
CA GLU A 54 -9.89 5.25 -2.11
C GLU A 54 -10.86 6.26 -2.77
N GLU A 55 -10.61 6.67 -4.03
CA GLU A 55 -11.52 7.51 -4.83
C GLU A 55 -12.90 6.87 -5.00
N ARG A 56 -12.93 5.53 -5.10
CA ARG A 56 -14.18 4.76 -5.17
C ARG A 56 -14.83 4.50 -3.82
N GLY A 57 -14.22 4.98 -2.73
CA GLY A 57 -14.68 4.77 -1.36
C GLY A 57 -14.52 3.33 -0.87
N LEU A 58 -13.69 2.52 -1.54
CA LEU A 58 -13.32 1.19 -1.09
C LEU A 58 -12.25 1.37 0.00
N GLY A 59 -12.71 1.46 1.25
CA GLY A 59 -11.83 1.63 2.41
C GLY A 59 -10.81 0.50 2.53
N ILE A 60 -9.62 0.72 2.00
CA ILE A 60 -8.52 -0.24 2.02
C ILE A 60 -7.65 -0.05 3.27
N ASP A 61 -7.74 -1.02 4.16
CA ASP A 61 -6.93 -1.08 5.36
C ASP A 61 -5.55 -1.73 5.08
N GLY A 62 -4.63 -1.55 6.02
CA GLY A 62 -3.25 -2.03 5.91
C GLY A 62 -2.32 -1.08 5.14
N MET A 63 -1.18 -1.62 4.69
CA MET A 63 -0.14 -0.88 4.00
C MET A 63 -0.20 -1.11 2.49
N TRP A 64 -0.33 -0.03 1.72
CA TRP A 64 -0.27 -0.05 0.25
C TRP A 64 0.74 1.00 -0.20
N ALA A 65 1.54 0.67 -1.21
CA ALA A 65 2.61 1.55 -1.71
C ALA A 65 3.53 2.15 -0.62
N GLY A 66 3.76 1.40 0.47
CA GLY A 66 4.60 1.83 1.60
C GLY A 66 3.91 2.80 2.56
N LYS A 67 2.61 3.05 2.38
CA LYS A 67 1.79 4.00 3.13
C LYS A 67 0.62 3.27 3.78
N THR A 68 0.35 3.59 5.04
CA THR A 68 -0.89 3.18 5.69
C THR A 68 -2.05 4.09 5.27
N ARG A 69 -3.30 3.66 5.49
CA ARG A 69 -4.50 4.49 5.24
C ARG A 69 -4.41 5.90 5.85
N ARG A 70 -3.79 6.02 7.03
CA ARG A 70 -3.60 7.31 7.72
C ARG A 70 -2.53 8.16 7.04
N GLU A 71 -1.44 7.55 6.60
CA GLU A 71 -0.36 8.23 5.89
C GLU A 71 -0.81 8.70 4.50
N ARG A 72 -1.55 7.88 3.75
CA ARG A 72 -2.11 8.28 2.44
C ARG A 72 -2.98 9.54 2.55
N ARG A 73 -3.90 9.58 3.52
CA ARG A 73 -4.71 10.78 3.76
C ARG A 73 -3.87 12.00 4.12
N HIS A 74 -2.82 11.81 4.92
CA HIS A 74 -1.95 12.92 5.32
C HIS A 74 -1.13 13.46 4.14
N GLU A 75 -0.63 12.60 3.26
CA GLU A 75 0.11 13.04 2.07
C GLU A 75 -0.80 13.71 1.02
N GLN A 76 -1.99 13.17 0.77
CA GLN A 76 -2.97 13.84 -0.10
C GLN A 76 -3.31 15.25 0.43
N GLN A 77 -3.46 15.41 1.74
CA GLN A 77 -3.65 16.72 2.38
C GLN A 77 -2.42 17.64 2.28
N LEU A 78 -1.21 17.09 2.26
CA LEU A 78 0.02 17.86 2.10
C LEU A 78 0.22 18.29 0.63
N GLU A 79 -0.12 17.43 -0.33
CA GLU A 79 -0.09 17.76 -1.76
C GLU A 79 -1.16 18.80 -2.13
N GLU A 80 -2.38 18.71 -1.59
CA GLU A 80 -3.39 19.76 -1.80
C GLU A 80 -3.03 21.11 -1.14
N ALA A 81 -2.16 21.09 -0.13
CA ALA A 81 -1.71 22.29 0.57
C ALA A 81 -0.46 22.96 -0.06
N ALA A 82 0.12 22.36 -1.11
CA ALA A 82 1.33 22.83 -1.80
C ALA A 82 1.00 23.46 -3.16
#